data_AF-A0A4Y4XPG6-F1
#
_entry.id   AF-A0A4Y4XPG6-F1
#
_cell.length_a   1.000
_cell.length_b   1.000
_cell.length_c   1.000
_cell.angle_alpha   90.00
_cell.angle_beta   90.00
_cell.angle_gamma   90.00
#
_symmetry.space_group_name_H-M   'P 1'
#
loop_
_entity.id
_entity.type
_entity.pdbx_description
1 polymer ?
#
loop_
_entity_poly.entity_id
_entity_poly.type
_entity_poly.pdbx_seq_one_letter_code
_entity_poly.pdbx_strand_id
1 'polypeptide(L)'
;HFGMKTVWDGVDFCVTFDSDFKKASKIVLNIATELSKEYTDITYKQLNKMRDRYSLRSLSVKPRCFLMPESNGIKISVWYQTNSYATMSLR
;
A
#
# COMPACT_ATOMS: atom_id res chain seq x y z
N HIS A 1 15.47 -5.15 -12.54
CA HIS A 1 14.65 -4.00 -12.09
C HIS A 1 15.03 -2.77 -12.91
N PHE A 2 14.11 -2.18 -13.69
CA PHE A 2 14.32 -1.01 -14.57
C PHE A 2 14.64 0.32 -13.83
N GLY A 3 15.42 0.26 -12.75
CA GLY A 3 15.75 1.43 -11.92
C GLY A 3 14.62 1.93 -11.02
N MET A 4 13.52 1.18 -10.88
CA MET A 4 12.50 1.48 -9.88
C MET A 4 13.08 1.29 -8.48
N LYS A 5 13.00 2.36 -7.68
CA LYS A 5 13.52 2.40 -6.31
C LYS A 5 12.44 2.14 -5.27
N THR A 6 11.21 1.86 -5.71
CA THR A 6 10.06 1.64 -4.86
C THR A 6 9.43 0.27 -5.13
N VAL A 7 8.87 -0.31 -4.07
CA VAL A 7 8.17 -1.60 -4.08
C VAL A 7 6.85 -1.46 -3.32
N TRP A 8 5.91 -2.33 -3.64
CA TRP A 8 4.72 -2.52 -2.81
C TRP A 8 5.09 -3.31 -1.57
N ASP A 9 4.67 -2.80 -0.43
CA ASP A 9 4.74 -3.48 0.85
C ASP A 9 3.34 -3.53 1.48
N GLY A 10 3.12 -4.51 2.34
CA GLY A 10 1.81 -4.85 2.87
C GLY A 10 1.86 -5.22 4.34
N VAL A 11 0.94 -4.66 5.12
CA VAL A 11 0.76 -5.01 6.53
C VAL A 11 -0.64 -5.57 6.73
N ASP A 12 -0.69 -6.73 7.38
CA ASP A 12 -1.90 -7.50 7.65
C ASP A 12 -2.13 -7.59 9.15
N PHE A 13 -3.34 -7.27 9.60
CA PHE A 13 -3.75 -7.45 10.99
C PHE A 13 -5.25 -7.77 11.07
N CYS A 14 -5.67 -8.44 12.14
CA CYS A 14 -7.06 -8.83 12.34
C CYS A 14 -7.69 -8.03 13.48
N VAL A 15 -8.94 -7.62 13.27
CA VAL A 15 -9.75 -6.87 14.23
C VAL A 15 -10.97 -7.73 14.57
N THR A 16 -11.31 -7.86 15.86
CA THR A 16 -12.45 -8.68 16.30
C THR A 16 -13.78 -8.13 15.78
N PHE A 17 -14.81 -8.97 15.69
CA PHE A 17 -16.13 -8.58 15.19
C PHE A 17 -16.81 -7.48 16.02
N ASP A 18 -16.50 -7.40 17.32
CA ASP A 18 -17.04 -6.38 18.22
C ASP A 18 -16.43 -4.99 18.00
N SER A 19 -15.30 -4.93 17.29
CA SER A 19 -14.59 -3.68 17.02
C SER A 19 -15.11 -2.99 15.76
N ASP A 20 -14.98 -1.66 15.71
CA ASP A 20 -15.33 -0.88 14.51
C ASP A 20 -14.28 -1.03 13.41
N PHE A 21 -14.42 -2.09 12.60
CA PHE A 21 -13.54 -2.37 11.48
C PHE A 21 -13.55 -1.28 10.40
N LYS A 22 -14.66 -0.54 10.26
CA LYS A 22 -14.75 0.57 9.29
C LYS A 22 -13.87 1.72 9.75
N LYS A 23 -13.94 2.09 11.03
CA LYS A 23 -13.06 3.09 11.63
C LYS A 23 -11.60 2.65 11.60
N ALA A 24 -11.30 1.39 11.93
CA ALA A 24 -9.95 0.83 11.85
C ALA A 24 -9.37 0.94 10.43
N SER A 25 -10.15 0.57 9.41
CA SER A 25 -9.74 0.67 8.00
C SER A 25 -9.41 2.11 7.58
N LYS A 26 -10.19 3.09 8.06
CA LYS A 26 -9.98 4.51 7.77
C LYS A 26 -8.73 5.05 8.44
N ILE A 27 -8.51 4.70 9.72
CA ILE A 27 -7.30 5.10 10.46
C ILE A 27 -6.06 4.58 9.74
N VAL A 28 -6.05 3.31 9.38
CA VAL A 28 -4.89 2.67 8.75
C VAL A 28 -4.65 3.19 7.34
N LEU A 29 -5.71 3.43 6.55
CA LEU A 29 -5.57 4.05 5.24
C LEU A 29 -4.99 5.47 5.34
N ASN A 30 -5.41 6.26 6.34
CA ASN A 30 -4.88 7.60 6.56
C ASN A 30 -3.39 7.56 6.94
N ILE A 31 -3.01 6.70 7.89
CA ILE A 31 -1.61 6.51 8.31
C ILE A 31 -0.76 6.08 7.11
N ALA A 32 -1.20 5.08 6.35
CA ALA A 32 -0.48 4.62 5.18
C ALA A 32 -0.35 5.73 4.12
N THR A 33 -1.38 6.54 3.92
CA THR A 33 -1.36 7.68 2.99
C THR A 33 -0.36 8.75 3.42
N GLU A 34 -0.27 9.04 4.72
CA GLU A 34 0.66 10.03 5.28
C GLU A 34 2.11 9.55 5.19
N LEU A 35 2.39 8.33 5.67
CA LEU A 35 3.74 7.78 5.75
C LEU A 35 4.34 7.41 4.38
N SER A 36 3.49 6.98 3.42
CA SER A 36 3.96 6.59 2.09
C SER A 36 3.85 7.69 1.04
N LYS A 37 3.46 8.91 1.41
CA LYS A 37 3.21 10.01 0.47
C LYS A 37 4.40 10.27 -0.47
N GLU A 38 5.59 10.40 0.10
CA GLU A 38 6.81 10.68 -0.67
C GLU A 38 7.11 9.57 -1.68
N TYR A 39 7.04 8.31 -1.24
CA TYR A 39 7.26 7.14 -2.10
C TYR A 39 6.18 7.00 -3.17
N THR A 40 4.93 7.33 -2.83
CA THR A 40 3.80 7.35 -3.77
C THR A 40 4.06 8.36 -4.88
N ASP A 41 4.52 9.57 -4.54
CA ASP A 41 4.83 10.62 -5.53
C ASP A 41 6.02 10.25 -6.43
N ILE A 42 7.08 9.66 -5.86
CA ILE A 42 8.23 9.16 -6.63
C ILE A 42 7.78 8.08 -7.62
N THR A 43 7.00 7.11 -7.14
CA THR A 43 6.50 5.99 -7.96
C THR A 43 5.58 6.52 -9.06
N TYR A 44 4.69 7.45 -8.75
CA TYR A 44 3.80 8.09 -9.73
C TYR A 44 4.59 8.74 -10.86
N LYS A 45 5.62 9.54 -10.52
CA LYS A 45 6.50 10.19 -11.52
C LYS A 45 7.24 9.17 -12.38
N GLN A 46 7.75 8.09 -11.79
CA GLN A 46 8.45 7.03 -12.53
C GLN A 46 7.53 6.28 -13.48
N LEU A 47 6.34 5.88 -13.01
CA LEU A 47 5.36 5.17 -13.84
C LEU A 47 4.84 6.05 -14.98
N ASN A 48 4.61 7.34 -14.76
CA ASN A 48 4.22 8.26 -15.84
C ASN A 48 5.29 8.36 -16.93
N LYS A 49 6.59 8.39 -16.58
CA LYS A 49 7.68 8.34 -17.58
C LYS A 49 7.73 7.03 -18.35
N MET A 50 7.25 5.93 -17.76
CA MET A 50 7.19 4.62 -18.41
C MET A 50 5.92 4.45 -19.25
N ARG A 51 4.82 5.10 -18.87
CA ARG A 51 3.53 5.06 -19.57
C ARG A 51 3.68 5.38 -21.04
N ASP A 52 4.41 6.45 -21.35
CA ASP A 52 4.58 6.92 -22.72
C ASP A 52 5.45 5.98 -23.57
N ARG A 53 6.32 5.16 -22.93
CA ARG A 53 7.18 4.18 -23.62
C ARG A 53 6.57 2.78 -23.73
N TYR A 54 5.69 2.40 -22.82
CA TYR A 54 5.20 1.02 -22.69
C TYR A 54 3.68 0.90 -22.75
N SER A 55 2.96 1.96 -23.09
CA SER A 55 1.49 1.99 -23.17
C SER A 55 0.82 1.41 -21.92
N LEU A 56 1.38 1.68 -20.73
CA LEU A 56 0.85 1.17 -19.47
C LEU A 56 -0.55 1.75 -19.22
N ARG A 57 -1.51 0.89 -18.86
CA ARG A 57 -2.83 1.32 -18.37
C ARG A 57 -2.68 2.16 -17.10
N SER A 58 -3.69 2.95 -16.72
CA SER A 58 -3.60 3.83 -15.55
C SER A 58 -3.28 3.03 -14.27
N LEU A 59 -2.04 3.16 -13.79
CA LEU A 59 -1.58 2.54 -12.55
C LEU A 59 -1.85 3.50 -11.40
N SER A 60 -2.84 3.19 -10.56
CA SER A 60 -3.05 3.92 -9.31
C SER A 60 -2.08 3.39 -8.24
N VAL A 61 -1.12 4.23 -7.88
CA VAL A 61 -0.09 3.99 -6.85
C VAL A 61 -0.52 4.38 -5.44
N LYS A 62 -1.75 4.89 -5.30
CA LYS A 62 -2.27 5.29 -3.98
C LYS A 62 -2.36 4.06 -3.06
N PRO A 63 -2.07 4.22 -1.76
CA PRO A 63 -2.29 3.17 -0.78
C PRO A 63 -3.72 2.63 -0.82
N ARG A 64 -3.87 1.35 -0.50
CA ARG A 64 -5.17 0.67 -0.52
C ARG A 64 -5.35 -0.14 0.73
N CYS A 65 -6.60 -0.20 1.19
CA CYS A 65 -7.01 -1.02 2.30
C CYS A 65 -8.02 -2.06 1.79
N PHE A 66 -7.80 -3.32 2.11
CA PHE A 66 -8.68 -4.43 1.80
C PHE A 66 -9.20 -5.03 3.09
N LEU A 67 -10.46 -5.49 3.06
CA LEU A 67 -11.13 -6.12 4.19
C LEU A 67 -11.51 -7.53 3.78
N MET A 68 -11.13 -8.51 4.59
CA MET A 68 -11.46 -9.92 4.38
C MET A 68 -12.07 -10.47 5.67
N PRO A 69 -13.28 -11.03 5.65
CA PRO A 69 -13.83 -11.73 6.81
C PRO A 69 -13.02 -13.01 7.08
N GLU A 70 -12.64 -13.22 8.33
CA GLU A 70 -11.95 -14.41 8.84
C GLU A 70 -12.76 -15.06 9.97
N SER A 71 -12.35 -16.24 10.43
CA SER A 71 -13.10 -16.99 11.46
C SER A 71 -13.24 -16.28 12.80
N ASN A 72 -12.29 -15.39 13.13
CA ASN A 72 -12.19 -14.70 14.43
C ASN A 72 -12.38 -13.18 14.34
N GLY A 73 -12.69 -12.64 13.15
CA GLY A 73 -12.81 -11.21 12.95
C GLY A 73 -12.74 -10.79 11.49
N ILE A 74 -12.31 -9.56 11.27
CA ILE A 74 -12.07 -8.99 9.95
C ILE A 74 -10.58 -8.70 9.83
N LYS A 75 -9.95 -9.38 8.87
CA LYS A 75 -8.59 -9.07 8.46
C LYS A 75 -8.57 -7.81 7.62
N ILE A 76 -7.72 -6.88 8.02
CA ILE A 76 -7.44 -5.63 7.34
C ILE A 76 -6.05 -5.73 6.74
N SER A 77 -5.97 -5.60 5.42
CA SER A 77 -4.73 -5.63 4.65
C SER A 77 -4.48 -4.27 4.03
N VAL A 78 -3.43 -3.58 4.47
CA VAL A 78 -3.03 -2.27 3.92
C VAL A 78 -1.80 -2.41 3.05
N TRP A 79 -1.86 -1.84 1.84
CA TRP A 79 -0.80 -1.89 0.86
C TRP A 79 -0.34 -0.47 0.53
N TYR A 80 0.97 -0.23 0.53
CA TYR A 80 1.58 1.07 0.30
C TYR A 80 2.90 0.95 -0.48
N GLN A 81 3.39 2.09 -1.00
CA GLN A 81 4.69 2.19 -1.64
C GLN A 81 5.78 2.46 -0.61
N THR A 82 6.88 1.73 -0.68
CA THR A 82 8.07 1.95 0.15
C THR A 82 9.35 1.81 -0.65
N ASN A 83 10.48 2.20 -0.06
CA ASN A 83 11.79 2.05 -0.69
C ASN A 83 12.16 0.56 -0.83
N SER A 84 12.60 0.17 -2.03
CA SER A 84 13.13 -1.16 -2.35
C SER A 84 14.28 -1.64 -1.44
N TYR A 85 15.03 -0.73 -0.83
CA TYR A 85 16.14 -1.05 0.08
C TYR A 85 15.71 -1.13 1.55
N ALA A 86 14.56 -0.56 1.92
CA ALA A 86 14.06 -0.56 3.30
C ALA A 86 13.34 -1.89 3.65
N THR A 87 12.93 -2.66 2.64
CA THR A 87 12.20 -3.93 2.80
C THR A 87 13.09 -5.08 3.31
N MET A 88 14.39 -4.86 3.49
CA MET A 88 15.38 -5.90 3.74
C MET A 88 15.82 -6.08 5.20
N SER A 89 15.22 -5.39 6.18
CA SER A 89 15.68 -5.46 7.59
C SER A 89 14.65 -5.95 8.61
N LEU A 90 13.59 -6.65 8.21
CA LEU A 90 12.70 -7.35 9.15
C LEU A 90 12.51 -8.81 8.71
N ARG A 91 13.48 -9.65 9.07
CA ARG A 91 13.34 -11.10 9.20
C ARG A 91 13.96 -11.52 10.53
#